data_AF-A0A8D2EMA0-F1
#
_entry.id   AF-A0A8D2EMA0-F1
#
_cell.length_a   1.000
_cell.length_b   1.000
_cell.length_c   1.000
_cell.angle_alpha   90.00
_cell.angle_beta   90.00
_cell.angle_gamma   90.00
#
_symmetry.space_group_name_H-M   'P 1'
#
loop_
_entity.id
_entity.type
_entity.pdbx_description
1 polymer ?
#
loop_
_entity_poly.entity_id
_entity_poly.type
_entity_poly.pdbx_seq_one_letter_code
_entity_poly.pdbx_strand_id
1 'polypeptide(L)'
;MSVVRSSVHAKWIVGKVIGTKMQKTAKVRVTRLVLDPYLLKYFNKRKTYFAHDALQQCTVGDIVLLRALPVPRAKHVKHELAEIVFKVGRVIDPVTGKPCAGTTYLESPLSSETTQLSKNLEELNISSAQ
;
A
#
# COMPACT_ATOMS: atom_id res chain seq x y z
N MET A 1 -21.18 0.28 23.19
CA MET A 1 -20.24 0.28 22.05
C MET A 1 -20.99 -0.13 20.79
N SER A 2 -21.35 0.81 19.91
CA SER A 2 -22.13 0.52 18.70
C SER A 2 -21.26 -0.23 17.69
N VAL A 3 -21.71 -1.41 17.24
CA VAL A 3 -20.96 -2.19 16.25
C VAL A 3 -21.21 -1.58 14.88
N VAL A 4 -20.25 -0.80 14.38
CA VAL A 4 -20.29 -0.28 13.02
C VAL A 4 -20.06 -1.45 12.05
N ARG A 5 -21.16 -1.97 11.48
CA ARG A 5 -21.13 -3.07 10.50
C ARG A 5 -21.36 -2.52 9.10
N SER A 6 -20.57 -3.00 8.13
CA SER A 6 -20.87 -2.86 6.71
C SER A 6 -21.67 -4.08 6.25
N SER A 7 -22.62 -3.88 5.34
CA SER A 7 -23.37 -4.96 4.67
C SER A 7 -22.54 -5.67 3.58
N VAL A 8 -21.36 -5.13 3.25
CA VAL A 8 -20.50 -5.64 2.19
C VAL A 8 -19.63 -6.79 2.71
N HIS A 9 -19.65 -7.93 2.02
CA HIS A 9 -18.82 -9.08 2.34
C HIS A 9 -17.31 -8.75 2.31
N ALA A 10 -16.89 -7.93 1.35
CA ALA A 10 -15.51 -7.51 1.18
C ALA A 10 -15.14 -6.40 2.18
N LYS A 11 -14.84 -6.76 3.44
CA LYS A 11 -14.49 -5.79 4.49
C LYS A 11 -13.14 -5.12 4.26
N TRP A 12 -12.13 -5.92 3.91
CA TRP A 12 -10.77 -5.49 3.61
C TRP A 12 -10.34 -6.15 2.32
N ILE A 13 -9.83 -5.37 1.37
CA ILE A 13 -9.36 -5.87 0.08
C ILE A 13 -8.14 -5.08 -0.37
N VAL A 14 -7.13 -5.79 -0.89
CA VAL A 14 -5.98 -5.19 -1.54
C VAL A 14 -6.19 -5.24 -3.05
N GLY A 15 -5.81 -4.18 -3.75
CA GLY A 15 -5.92 -4.13 -5.20
C GLY A 15 -5.00 -3.11 -5.83
N LYS A 16 -4.96 -3.15 -7.17
CA LYS A 16 -4.16 -2.23 -7.99
C LYS A 16 -5.03 -1.12 -8.56
N VAL A 17 -4.60 0.13 -8.45
CA VAL A 17 -5.30 1.27 -9.04
C VAL A 17 -5.18 1.21 -10.57
N ILE A 18 -6.33 1.18 -11.26
CA ILE A 18 -6.41 1.20 -12.73
C ILE A 18 -6.63 2.63 -13.25
N GLY A 19 -7.35 3.46 -12.50
CA GLY A 19 -7.73 4.78 -12.99
C GLY A 19 -8.19 5.74 -11.90
N THR A 20 -7.85 7.01 -12.11
CA THR A 20 -8.07 8.12 -11.17
C THR A 20 -8.77 9.31 -11.84
N LYS A 21 -9.43 9.08 -12.98
CA LYS A 21 -10.12 10.12 -13.76
C LYS A 21 -11.34 10.74 -13.05
N MET A 22 -11.85 10.11 -11.99
CA MET A 22 -13.04 10.58 -11.27
C MET A 22 -12.64 11.47 -10.09
N GLN A 23 -13.48 12.46 -9.77
CA GLN A 23 -13.26 13.31 -8.61
C GLN A 23 -13.36 12.49 -7.31
N LYS A 24 -12.35 12.63 -6.45
CA LYS A 24 -12.23 11.97 -5.13
C LYS A 24 -12.55 10.46 -5.13
N THR A 25 -12.28 9.76 -6.23
CA THR A 25 -12.64 8.35 -6.40
C THR A 25 -11.59 7.62 -7.24
N ALA A 26 -11.07 6.51 -6.71
CA ALA A 26 -10.14 5.63 -7.40
C ALA A 26 -10.84 4.36 -7.90
N LYS A 27 -10.55 3.96 -9.14
CA LYS A 27 -10.97 2.67 -9.71
C LYS A 27 -9.89 1.63 -9.48
N VAL A 28 -10.21 0.61 -8.69
CA VAL A 28 -9.25 -0.40 -8.21
C VAL A 28 -9.60 -1.79 -8.75
N ARG A 29 -8.58 -2.53 -9.23
CA ARG A 29 -8.67 -3.93 -9.62
C ARG A 29 -8.28 -4.80 -8.44
N VAL A 30 -9.20 -5.65 -7.99
CA VAL A 30 -8.91 -6.70 -7.02
C VAL A 30 -8.86 -8.03 -7.74
N THR A 31 -7.82 -8.82 -7.45
CA THR A 31 -7.65 -10.18 -7.96
C THR A 31 -7.87 -11.17 -6.82
N ARG A 32 -8.63 -12.23 -7.08
CA ARG A 32 -8.81 -13.36 -6.16
C ARG A 32 -8.51 -14.64 -6.91
N LEU A 33 -7.99 -15.63 -6.19
CA LEU A 33 -7.84 -16.97 -6.72
C LEU A 33 -9.20 -17.66 -6.70
N VAL A 34 -9.61 -18.18 -7.84
CA VAL A 34 -10.83 -18.99 -8.00
C VAL A 34 -10.42 -20.33 -8.58
N LEU A 35 -10.89 -21.40 -7.95
CA LEU A 35 -10.68 -22.76 -8.41
C LEU A 35 -11.57 -23.03 -9.62
N ASP A 36 -10.97 -23.48 -10.72
CA ASP A 36 -11.73 -24.07 -11.81
C ASP A 36 -12.09 -25.52 -11.45
N PRO A 37 -13.39 -25.91 -11.46
CA PRO A 37 -13.82 -27.22 -10.97
C PRO A 37 -13.43 -28.37 -11.89
N TYR A 38 -13.21 -28.12 -13.18
CA TYR A 38 -12.84 -29.15 -14.15
C TYR A 38 -11.33 -29.41 -14.12
N LEU A 39 -10.53 -28.36 -14.16
CA LEU A 39 -9.06 -28.43 -14.18
C LEU A 39 -8.44 -28.57 -12.79
N LEU A 40 -9.21 -28.33 -11.73
CA LEU A 40 -8.74 -28.27 -10.33
C LEU A 40 -7.52 -27.36 -10.14
N LYS A 41 -7.45 -26.28 -10.93
CA LYS A 41 -6.37 -25.28 -10.90
C LYS A 41 -6.91 -23.92 -10.52
N TYR A 42 -6.15 -23.18 -9.70
CA TYR A 42 -6.49 -21.82 -9.33
C TYR A 42 -6.11 -20.82 -10.42
N PHE A 43 -7.05 -19.94 -10.75
CA PHE A 43 -6.83 -18.85 -11.69
C PHE A 43 -7.19 -17.50 -11.06
N ASN A 44 -6.49 -16.46 -11.51
CA ASN A 44 -6.72 -15.09 -11.06
C ASN A 44 -8.00 -14.51 -11.67
N LYS A 45 -9.08 -14.43 -10.87
CA LYS A 45 -10.31 -13.73 -11.25
C LYS A 45 -10.26 -12.29 -10.76
N ARG A 46 -10.36 -11.35 -11.71
CA ARG A 46 -10.35 -9.90 -11.43
C ARG A 46 -11.76 -9.35 -11.23
N LYS A 47 -11.92 -8.40 -10.31
CA LYS A 47 -13.14 -7.60 -10.11
C LYS A 47 -12.76 -6.14 -9.87
N THR A 48 -13.52 -5.21 -10.44
CA THR A 48 -13.31 -3.78 -10.25
C THR A 48 -14.13 -3.25 -9.09
N TYR A 49 -13.52 -2.41 -8.27
CA TYR A 49 -14.13 -1.73 -7.13
C TYR A 49 -13.89 -0.22 -7.26
N PHE A 50 -14.82 0.58 -6.74
CA PHE A 50 -14.65 2.01 -6.60
C PHE A 50 -14.39 2.33 -5.13
N ALA A 51 -13.31 3.05 -4.90
CA ALA A 51 -12.88 3.50 -3.60
C ALA A 51 -12.98 5.03 -3.51
N HIS A 52 -13.52 5.54 -2.41
CA HIS A 52 -13.44 6.96 -2.10
C HIS A 52 -12.02 7.31 -1.66
N ASP A 53 -11.43 8.32 -2.31
CA ASP A 53 -10.13 8.89 -1.97
C ASP A 53 -10.32 10.39 -1.74
N ALA A 54 -10.30 10.82 -0.48
CA ALA A 54 -10.59 12.21 -0.11
C ALA A 54 -9.53 13.19 -0.60
N LEU A 55 -8.25 12.76 -0.61
CA LEU A 55 -7.08 13.59 -0.92
C LEU A 55 -6.59 13.44 -2.36
N GLN A 56 -7.18 12.52 -3.14
CA GLN A 56 -6.75 12.20 -4.51
C GLN A 56 -5.26 11.83 -4.59
N GLN A 57 -4.76 11.14 -3.57
CA GLN A 57 -3.36 10.75 -3.46
C GLN A 57 -3.00 9.52 -4.30
N CYS A 58 -3.97 8.73 -4.74
CA CYS A 58 -3.71 7.55 -5.56
C CYS A 58 -3.17 7.91 -6.95
N THR A 59 -2.17 7.16 -7.40
CA THR A 59 -1.68 7.16 -8.79
C THR A 59 -2.00 5.84 -9.49
N VAL A 60 -2.10 5.87 -10.81
CA VAL A 60 -2.36 4.66 -11.61
C VAL A 60 -1.17 3.72 -11.45
N GLY A 61 -1.45 2.47 -11.04
CA GLY A 61 -0.43 1.47 -10.81
C GLY A 61 -0.14 1.17 -9.34
N ASP A 62 -0.57 2.03 -8.41
CA ASP A 62 -0.39 1.84 -6.97
C ASP A 62 -1.08 0.56 -6.47
N ILE A 63 -0.51 -0.06 -5.45
CA ILE A 63 -1.15 -1.12 -4.67
C ILE A 63 -1.73 -0.48 -3.41
N VAL A 64 -3.03 -0.63 -3.23
CA VAL A 64 -3.81 0.06 -2.19
C VAL A 64 -4.62 -0.92 -1.37
N LEU A 65 -4.76 -0.62 -0.09
CA LEU A 65 -5.69 -1.30 0.82
C LEU A 65 -6.99 -0.51 0.87
N LEU A 66 -8.09 -1.20 0.65
CA LEU A 66 -9.43 -0.64 0.75
C LEU A 66 -10.16 -1.21 1.95
N ARG A 67 -10.88 -0.32 2.65
CA ARG A 67 -11.79 -0.66 3.73
C ARG A 67 -13.24 -0.51 3.28
N ALA A 68 -14.12 -1.39 3.73
CA ALA A 68 -15.55 -1.26 3.47
C ALA A 68 -16.15 -0.10 4.28
N LEU A 69 -16.92 0.73 3.59
CA LEU A 69 -17.72 1.76 4.24
C LEU A 69 -18.91 1.13 4.98
N PRO A 70 -19.28 1.64 6.16
CA PRO A 70 -20.49 1.19 6.86
C PRO A 70 -21.75 1.45 6.02
N VAL A 71 -21.82 2.64 5.43
CA VAL A 71 -22.89 3.07 4.52
C VAL A 71 -22.27 3.39 3.14
N PRO A 72 -22.78 2.81 2.04
CA PRO A 72 -22.32 3.14 0.70
C PRO A 72 -22.53 4.63 0.39
N ARG A 73 -21.48 5.31 -0.09
CA ARG A 73 -21.56 6.74 -0.50
C ARG A 73 -22.32 6.94 -1.81
N ALA A 74 -22.26 5.95 -2.69
CA ALA A 74 -22.97 5.92 -3.96
C ALA A 74 -23.26 4.47 -4.34
N LYS A 75 -24.03 4.26 -5.43
CA LYS A 75 -24.39 2.91 -5.93
C LYS A 75 -23.18 1.97 -6.07
N HIS A 76 -22.06 2.49 -6.57
CA HIS A 76 -20.84 1.73 -6.83
C HIS A 76 -19.71 1.99 -5.83
N VAL A 77 -19.76 3.09 -5.06
CA VAL A 77 -18.72 3.47 -4.09
C VAL A 77 -19.06 2.88 -2.73
N LYS A 78 -18.50 1.71 -2.47
CA LYS A 78 -18.72 0.90 -1.25
C LYS A 78 -17.49 0.80 -0.36
N HIS A 79 -16.36 1.31 -0.83
CA HIS A 79 -15.08 1.25 -0.15
C HIS A 79 -14.46 2.63 -0.02
N GLU A 80 -13.59 2.78 0.96
CA GLU A 80 -12.70 3.91 1.15
C GLU A 80 -11.24 3.44 1.03
N LEU A 81 -10.38 4.35 0.59
CA LEU A 81 -8.94 4.16 0.62
C LEU A 81 -8.49 4.21 2.09
N ALA A 82 -7.90 3.12 2.59
CA ALA A 82 -7.33 3.09 3.93
C ALA A 82 -5.87 3.53 3.90
N GLU A 83 -5.06 2.88 3.07
CA GLU A 83 -3.64 3.16 2.92
C GLU A 83 -3.15 2.83 1.51
N ILE A 84 -2.08 3.51 1.11
CA ILE A 84 -1.30 3.16 -0.08
C ILE A 84 -0.20 2.21 0.40
N VAL A 85 -0.36 0.91 0.13
CA VAL A 85 0.59 -0.12 0.55
C VAL A 85 1.90 0.02 -0.22
N PHE A 86 1.81 0.13 -1.55
CA PHE A 86 2.97 0.34 -2.40
C PHE A 86 2.69 1.43 -3.43
N LYS A 87 3.48 2.51 -3.35
CA LYS A 87 3.45 3.60 -4.31
C LYS A 87 4.19 3.19 -5.58
N VAL A 88 3.60 3.43 -6.74
CA VAL A 88 4.27 3.14 -8.02
C VAL A 88 5.56 3.96 -8.13
N GLY A 89 6.68 3.29 -8.40
CA GLY A 89 8.00 3.90 -8.58
C GLY A 89 8.71 4.40 -7.31
N ARG A 90 8.03 4.46 -6.16
CA ARG A 90 8.62 4.85 -4.86
C ARG A 90 8.22 3.86 -3.78
N VAL A 91 8.65 2.62 -3.94
CA VAL A 91 8.38 1.57 -2.97
C VAL A 91 9.38 1.68 -1.83
N ILE A 92 8.88 1.62 -0.60
CA ILE A 92 9.67 1.48 0.61
C ILE A 92 9.53 0.03 1.05
N ASP A 93 10.65 -0.64 1.30
CA ASP A 93 10.63 -1.99 1.83
C ASP A 93 10.06 -1.99 3.26
N PRO A 94 8.96 -2.71 3.55
CA PRO A 94 8.37 -2.72 4.88
C PRO A 94 9.26 -3.35 5.96
N VAL A 95 10.28 -4.13 5.58
CA VAL A 95 11.19 -4.78 6.54
C VAL A 95 12.29 -3.80 6.98
N THR A 96 12.98 -3.16 6.03
CA THR A 96 14.11 -2.27 6.32
C THR A 96 13.75 -0.79 6.40
N GLY A 97 12.59 -0.39 5.86
CA GLY A 97 12.18 1.02 5.75
C GLY A 97 12.97 1.81 4.70
N LYS A 98 13.82 1.16 3.90
CA LYS A 98 14.64 1.81 2.88
C LYS A 98 13.95 1.81 1.51
N PRO A 99 14.19 2.83 0.66
CA PRO A 99 13.66 2.85 -0.69
C PRO A 99 14.29 1.75 -1.57
N CYS A 100 13.46 1.06 -2.35
CA CYS A 100 13.90 0.00 -3.25
C CYS A 100 13.33 0.13 -4.66
N ALA A 101 14.08 -0.38 -5.64
CA ALA A 101 13.71 -0.46 -7.04
C ALA A 101 13.73 -1.92 -7.50
N GLY A 102 12.57 -2.58 -7.39
CA GLY A 102 12.50 -4.02 -7.67
C GLY A 102 13.25 -4.81 -6.59
N THR A 103 14.33 -5.48 -6.99
CA THR A 103 15.15 -6.30 -6.07
C THR A 103 16.38 -5.56 -5.53
N THR A 104 16.64 -4.33 -5.96
CA THR A 104 17.79 -3.54 -5.50
C THR A 104 17.38 -2.44 -4.54
N TYR A 105 18.20 -2.20 -3.52
CA TYR A 105 18.04 -1.03 -2.65
C TYR A 105 18.60 0.21 -3.32
N LEU A 106 17.87 1.33 -3.22
CA LEU A 106 18.41 2.65 -3.61
C LEU A 106 19.34 3.21 -2.53
N GLU A 107 19.03 2.90 -1.27
CA GLU A 107 19.85 3.23 -0.12
C GLU A 107 20.17 1.96 0.66
N SER A 108 21.46 1.66 0.83
CA SER A 108 21.88 0.48 1.59
C SER A 108 21.38 0.58 3.05
N PRO A 109 20.78 -0.46 3.63
CA PRO A 109 20.37 -0.47 5.04
C PRO A 109 21.53 -0.21 6.02
N LEU A 110 22.75 -0.62 5.64
CA LEU A 110 23.96 -0.50 6.46
C LEU A 110 24.52 0.93 6.51
N SER A 111 24.11 1.82 5.59
CA SER A 111 24.64 3.19 5.54
C SER A 111 24.28 3.98 6.82
N SER A 112 23.10 3.76 7.38
CA SER A 112 22.64 4.39 8.63
C SER A 112 23.49 4.00 9.84
N GLU A 113 23.93 2.75 9.91
CA GLU A 113 24.81 2.27 10.99
C GLU A 113 26.22 2.85 10.82
N THR A 114 26.76 2.87 9.60
CA THR A 114 28.09 3.44 9.35
C THR A 114 28.18 4.94 9.66
N THR A 115 27.10 5.70 9.41
CA THR A 115 27.07 7.14 9.75
C THR A 115 26.93 7.40 11.24
N GLN A 116 26.36 6.47 12.01
CA GLN A 116 26.35 6.56 13.48
C GLN A 116 27.72 6.23 14.05
N LEU A 117 28.37 5.16 13.55
CA LEU A 117 29.72 4.78 13.96
C LEU A 117 30.75 5.87 13.66
N SER A 118 30.67 6.52 12.50
CA SER A 118 31.59 7.62 12.15
C SER A 118 31.42 8.83 13.07
N LYS A 119 30.17 9.22 13.39
CA LYS A 119 29.88 10.34 14.31
C LYS A 119 30.40 10.06 15.72
N ASN A 120 30.21 8.83 16.22
CA ASN A 120 30.70 8.43 17.53
C ASN A 120 32.24 8.48 17.61
N LEU A 121 32.94 8.11 16.54
CA LEU A 121 34.41 8.22 16.47
C LEU A 121 34.88 9.67 16.45
N GLU A 122 34.17 10.57 15.76
CA GLU A 122 34.46 12.00 15.74
C GLU A 122 34.29 12.63 17.14
N GLU A 123 33.23 12.28 17.86
CA GLU A 123 32.98 12.75 19.24
C GLU A 123 34.08 12.30 20.22
N LEU A 124 34.56 11.05 20.11
CA LEU A 124 35.66 10.54 20.93
C LEU A 124 36.98 11.29 20.66
N ASN A 125 37.27 11.61 19.39
CA ASN A 125 38.47 12.33 19.02
C ASN A 125 38.46 13.78 19.57
N ILE A 126 37.30 14.45 19.58
CA ILE A 126 37.15 15.80 20.15
C ILE A 126 37.34 15.79 21.67
N SER A 127 36.84 14.75 22.36
CA SER A 127 37.06 14.55 23.80
C SER A 127 38.52 14.31 24.18
N SER A 128 39.30 13.67 23.30
CA SER A 128 40.72 13.39 23.56
C SER A 128 41.66 14.58 23.29
N ALA A 129 41.16 15.63 22.65
CA ALA A 129 41.93 16.80 22.23
C ALA A 129 41.72 18.04 23.13
N GLN A 130 40.91 17.94 24.19
CA GLN A 130 40.70 18.97 25.22
C GLN A 130 41.49 18.68 26.50
#